data_AF-A0A840BTY6-F1
#
_entry.id   AF-A0A840BTY6-F1
#
_cell.length_a   1.000
_cell.length_b   1.000
_cell.length_c   1.000
_cell.angle_alpha   90.00
_cell.angle_beta   90.00
_cell.angle_gamma   90.00
#
_symmetry.space_group_name_H-M   'P 1'
#
loop_
_entity.id
_entity.type
_entity.pdbx_description
1 polymer ?
#
loop_
_entity_poly.entity_id
_entity_poly.type
_entity_poly.pdbx_seq_one_letter_code
_entity_poly.pdbx_strand_id
1 'polypeptide(L)'
;MTDVARVSAFGRQAANVGRALPFSESVGSPDELPEALATALKQALGDDAEDVQLIIHSPAFATVGQSSPENVFALTSTRWILVAKTATGTVTSTAPFTAAAVIELTMILLGGQLRIESVGGAAGCAVGFNMVSIDLFREALFLILKGAPPPRPAVPLRDDIETEQARLTFKFRTALQEQIPTGFALRDLYSWSSEVSPFARLLFMKPAAPAGVVAVTDTCLCVITDPPAGKEKQQKGKSPHGKIATYLLRHHGITLHAPAPANKGDVVLRLAFGNGVCVTLHAPARQAGGVVALLMSALSPDA
;
A
#
# COMPACT_ATOMS: atom_id res chain seq x y z
N MET A 1 11.95 24.98 3.61
CA MET A 1 11.36 23.87 2.84
C MET A 1 11.96 22.59 3.39
N THR A 2 11.29 22.02 4.38
CA THR A 2 11.81 20.90 5.17
C THR A 2 11.26 19.61 4.56
N ASP A 3 12.15 18.91 3.88
CA ASP A 3 11.94 17.56 3.37
C ASP A 3 11.58 16.66 4.56
N VAL A 4 10.33 16.21 4.67
CA VAL A 4 9.92 15.14 5.61
C VAL A 4 10.41 13.82 5.01
N ALA A 5 11.73 13.74 4.83
CA ALA A 5 12.43 12.58 4.39
C ALA A 5 12.37 11.53 5.50
N ARG A 6 11.72 10.41 5.19
CA ARG A 6 11.95 9.09 5.81
C ARG A 6 12.16 9.13 7.32
N VAL A 7 11.08 9.14 8.09
CA VAL A 7 11.13 8.68 9.48
C VAL A 7 11.33 7.16 9.48
N SER A 8 12.53 6.70 9.13
CA SER A 8 13.05 5.40 9.53
C SER A 8 13.98 5.66 10.70
N ALA A 9 13.42 5.83 11.90
CA ALA A 9 14.19 5.95 13.11
C ALA A 9 14.85 4.60 13.44
N PHE A 10 16.05 4.36 12.88
CA PHE A 10 16.97 3.35 13.38
C PHE A 10 17.58 3.87 14.69
N GLY A 11 16.81 3.76 15.76
CA GLY A 11 17.26 3.92 17.14
C GLY A 11 16.81 2.71 17.94
N ARG A 12 17.76 1.87 18.36
CA ARG A 12 17.49 0.75 19.27
C ARG A 12 16.95 1.31 20.60
N GLN A 13 15.68 1.09 20.87
CA GLN A 13 15.17 0.94 22.22
C GLN A 13 14.51 -0.44 22.35
N ALA A 14 15.38 -1.44 22.52
CA ALA A 14 14.98 -2.72 23.08
C ALA A 14 14.87 -2.54 24.60
N ALA A 15 13.68 -2.19 25.08
CA ALA A 15 13.32 -2.32 26.49
C ALA A 15 11.80 -2.32 26.62
N ASN A 16 11.18 -3.51 26.51
CA ASN A 16 10.20 -3.98 27.49
C ASN A 16 9.84 -5.44 27.21
N VAL A 17 10.36 -6.29 28.09
CA VAL A 17 10.08 -7.72 28.21
C VAL A 17 8.74 -7.87 28.91
N GLY A 18 7.79 -8.62 28.33
CA GLY A 18 6.67 -9.22 29.08
C GLY A 18 5.28 -8.57 29.03
N ARG A 19 5.01 -7.56 28.19
CA ARG A 19 3.63 -7.09 27.95
C ARG A 19 3.08 -7.68 26.64
N ALA A 20 1.78 -7.97 26.62
CA ALA A 20 1.03 -8.37 25.43
C ALA A 20 1.48 -7.52 24.23
N LEU A 21 1.60 -8.13 23.05
CA LEU A 21 1.96 -7.40 21.84
C LEU A 21 0.99 -6.22 21.70
N PRO A 22 1.45 -4.96 21.72
CA PRO A 22 0.55 -3.84 21.60
C PRO A 22 -0.13 -3.92 20.23
N PHE A 23 -1.44 -4.04 20.23
CA PHE A 23 -2.26 -4.02 19.02
C PHE A 23 -2.72 -2.60 18.76
N SER A 24 -2.90 -2.25 17.48
CA SER A 24 -3.57 -0.99 17.16
C SER A 24 -5.06 -1.12 17.47
N GLU A 25 -5.64 -0.04 17.94
CA GLU A 25 -7.05 0.06 18.34
C GLU A 25 -7.73 1.27 17.70
N SER A 26 -9.03 1.14 17.45
CA SER A 26 -9.87 2.26 17.08
C SER A 26 -10.27 3.00 18.36
N VAL A 27 -10.07 4.31 18.39
CA VAL A 27 -10.51 5.17 19.51
C VAL A 27 -11.64 6.09 19.05
N GLY A 28 -12.56 6.39 19.97
CA GLY A 28 -13.77 7.17 19.64
C GLY A 28 -13.53 8.67 19.59
N SER A 29 -12.52 9.16 20.32
CA SER A 29 -12.22 10.58 20.45
C SER A 29 -10.72 10.82 20.62
N PRO A 30 -10.19 11.98 20.17
CA PRO A 30 -8.83 12.40 20.51
C PRO A 30 -8.54 12.45 22.02
N ASP A 31 -9.55 12.58 22.88
CA ASP A 31 -9.42 12.58 24.35
C ASP A 31 -8.99 11.24 24.94
N GLU A 32 -9.20 10.14 24.22
CA GLU A 32 -8.82 8.79 24.65
C GLU A 32 -7.34 8.49 24.40
N LEU A 33 -6.64 9.37 23.68
CA LEU A 33 -5.25 9.22 23.31
C LEU A 33 -4.30 9.71 24.42
N PRO A 34 -3.05 9.21 24.45
CA PRO A 34 -1.99 9.81 25.27
C PRO A 34 -1.85 11.31 25.02
N GLU A 35 -1.72 12.11 26.09
CA GLU A 35 -1.81 13.58 26.08
C GLU A 35 -1.02 14.27 24.96
N ALA A 36 0.23 13.84 24.72
CA ALA A 36 1.07 14.41 23.67
C ALA A 36 0.52 14.17 22.26
N LEU A 37 -0.06 12.98 22.01
CA LEU A 37 -0.67 12.63 20.73
C LEU A 37 -2.05 13.28 20.60
N ALA A 38 -2.84 13.30 21.67
CA ALA A 38 -4.12 13.98 21.74
C ALA A 38 -3.97 15.47 21.38
N THR A 39 -3.02 16.15 22.02
CA THR A 39 -2.76 17.58 21.79
C THR A 39 -2.34 17.84 20.35
N ALA A 40 -1.39 17.07 19.83
CA ALA A 40 -0.90 17.25 18.46
C ALA A 40 -1.97 16.90 17.41
N LEU A 41 -2.82 15.89 17.66
CA LEU A 41 -3.92 15.55 16.77
C LEU A 41 -4.99 16.66 16.76
N LYS A 42 -5.42 17.15 17.92
CA LYS A 42 -6.38 18.26 18.02
C LYS A 42 -5.86 19.51 17.32
N GLN A 43 -4.58 19.84 17.51
CA GLN A 43 -3.94 20.95 16.78
C GLN A 43 -3.94 20.75 15.26
N ALA A 44 -3.75 19.51 14.79
CA ALA A 44 -3.73 19.19 13.36
C ALA A 44 -5.13 19.15 12.72
N LEU A 45 -6.12 18.72 13.49
CA LEU A 45 -7.54 18.80 13.12
C LEU A 45 -7.95 20.27 12.98
N GLY A 46 -7.46 21.14 13.88
CA GLY A 46 -7.82 22.55 13.91
C GLY A 46 -9.21 22.76 14.50
N ASP A 47 -9.72 23.98 14.36
CA ASP A 47 -11.07 24.34 14.83
C ASP A 47 -12.18 23.96 13.82
N ASP A 48 -11.78 23.51 12.63
CA ASP A 48 -12.71 23.11 11.58
C ASP A 48 -13.43 21.81 11.99
N ALA A 49 -14.76 21.88 11.96
CA ALA A 49 -15.67 20.77 12.27
C ALA A 49 -15.68 19.68 11.16
N GLU A 50 -14.52 19.33 10.63
CA GLU A 50 -14.41 18.15 9.78
C GLU A 50 -14.73 16.90 10.61
N ASP A 51 -15.73 16.15 10.16
CA ASP A 51 -16.11 14.90 10.79
C ASP A 51 -14.95 13.89 10.75
N VAL A 52 -14.49 13.48 11.94
CA VAL A 52 -13.44 12.48 12.10
C VAL A 52 -14.09 11.11 11.98
N GLN A 53 -13.75 10.38 10.91
CA GLN A 53 -14.39 9.12 10.57
C GLN A 53 -13.72 7.93 11.25
N LEU A 54 -12.41 8.01 11.49
CA LEU A 54 -11.63 6.94 12.09
C LEU A 54 -10.40 7.51 12.78
N ILE A 55 -10.10 7.03 13.99
CA ILE A 55 -8.83 7.29 14.68
C ILE A 55 -8.24 5.94 15.09
N ILE A 56 -7.05 5.63 14.57
CA ILE A 56 -6.30 4.44 14.94
C ILE A 56 -5.14 4.86 15.82
N HIS A 57 -5.12 4.39 17.07
CA HIS A 57 -3.92 4.45 17.90
C HIS A 57 -3.08 3.20 17.68
N SER A 58 -1.82 3.40 17.31
CA SER A 58 -0.85 2.32 17.11
C SER A 58 0.28 2.50 18.13
N PRO A 59 0.33 1.68 19.18
CA PRO A 59 1.39 1.81 20.17
C PRO A 59 2.76 1.47 19.56
N ALA A 60 3.83 1.93 20.22
CA ALA A 60 5.18 1.62 19.78
C ALA A 60 5.41 0.11 19.76
N PHE A 61 5.97 -0.40 18.66
CA PHE A 61 6.34 -1.81 18.58
C PHE A 61 7.64 -1.99 17.79
N ALA A 62 8.36 -3.06 18.11
CA ALA A 62 9.53 -3.49 17.38
C ALA A 62 9.46 -5.00 17.15
N THR A 63 9.57 -5.41 15.90
CA THR A 63 9.75 -6.81 15.47
C THR A 63 11.12 -6.99 14.83
N VAL A 64 11.43 -8.23 14.41
CA VAL A 64 12.67 -8.51 13.67
C VAL A 64 12.59 -7.80 12.31
N GLY A 65 13.30 -6.68 12.17
CA GLY A 65 13.42 -5.93 10.91
C GLY A 65 12.50 -4.71 10.75
N GLN A 66 11.58 -4.48 11.68
CA GLN A 66 10.68 -3.32 11.64
C GLN A 66 10.51 -2.73 13.04
N SER A 67 10.66 -1.42 13.14
CA SER A 67 10.31 -0.65 14.33
C SER A 67 9.33 0.41 13.91
N SER A 68 8.27 0.60 14.69
CA SER A 68 7.31 1.67 14.50
C SER A 68 7.20 2.46 15.80
N PRO A 69 7.33 3.79 15.76
CA PRO A 69 7.03 4.60 16.92
C PRO A 69 5.54 4.49 17.27
N GLU A 70 5.22 4.86 18.50
CA GLU A 70 3.84 5.12 18.90
C GLU A 70 3.29 6.25 18.02
N ASN A 71 2.12 6.03 17.43
CA ASN A 71 1.52 6.98 16.50
C ASN A 71 0.00 6.91 16.53
N VAL A 72 -0.62 7.92 15.95
CA VAL A 72 -2.06 8.01 15.72
C VAL A 72 -2.28 8.33 14.26
N PHE A 73 -3.09 7.50 13.60
CA PHE A 73 -3.52 7.71 12.23
C PHE A 73 -5.02 8.02 12.23
N ALA A 74 -5.36 9.26 11.94
CA ALA A 74 -6.73 9.74 11.89
C ALA A 74 -7.15 10.06 10.45
N LEU A 75 -8.41 9.79 10.14
CA LEU A 75 -9.04 10.07 8.86
C LEU A 75 -10.25 10.97 9.09
N THR A 76 -10.29 12.09 8.38
CA THR A 76 -11.48 12.93 8.28
C THR A 76 -12.26 12.57 7.01
N SER A 77 -13.33 13.30 6.74
CA SER A 77 -14.04 13.18 5.45
C SER A 77 -13.20 13.55 4.21
N THR A 78 -12.07 14.25 4.34
CA THR A 78 -11.30 14.78 3.18
C THR A 78 -9.80 14.52 3.22
N ARG A 79 -9.22 14.20 4.38
CA ARG A 79 -7.76 14.11 4.57
C ARG A 79 -7.37 13.03 5.59
N TRP A 80 -6.11 12.64 5.54
CA TRP A 80 -5.48 11.87 6.61
C TRP A 80 -4.57 12.75 7.46
N ILE A 81 -4.36 12.32 8.70
CA ILE A 81 -3.46 12.92 9.66
C ILE A 81 -2.69 11.80 10.36
N LEU A 82 -1.37 11.81 10.26
CA LEU A 82 -0.47 10.96 11.03
C LEU A 82 0.25 11.82 12.07
N VAL A 83 0.07 11.49 13.35
CA VAL A 83 0.87 12.04 14.45
C VAL A 83 1.74 10.92 14.99
N ALA A 84 3.07 11.07 14.91
CA ALA A 84 4.01 10.07 15.42
C ALA A 84 4.86 10.65 16.55
N LYS A 85 5.03 9.86 17.61
CA LYS A 85 5.93 10.18 18.73
C LYS A 85 7.37 9.89 18.33
N THR A 86 8.23 10.88 18.51
CA THR A 86 9.67 10.81 18.23
C THR A 86 10.45 11.09 19.50
N ALA A 87 11.78 10.92 19.46
CA ALA A 87 12.65 11.24 20.59
C ALA A 87 12.61 12.72 21.01
N THR A 88 12.25 13.63 20.08
CA THR A 88 12.28 15.08 20.28
C THR A 88 10.89 15.70 20.48
N GLY A 89 9.82 14.88 20.50
CA GLY A 89 8.44 15.36 20.56
C GLY A 89 7.55 14.63 19.56
N THR A 90 6.49 15.28 19.08
CA THR A 90 5.59 14.73 18.05
C THR A 90 5.91 15.30 16.68
N VAL A 91 5.74 14.48 15.64
CA VAL A 91 5.79 14.91 14.24
C VAL A 91 4.43 14.63 13.62
N THR A 92 3.90 15.64 12.91
CA THR A 92 2.61 15.55 12.23
C THR A 92 2.81 15.57 10.72
N SER A 93 2.17 14.64 10.02
CA SER A 93 2.04 14.61 8.57
C SER A 93 0.54 14.64 8.23
N THR A 94 0.12 15.58 7.38
CA THR A 94 -1.28 15.70 6.95
C THR A 94 -1.33 16.00 5.47
N ALA A 95 -2.31 15.42 4.78
CA ALA A 95 -2.57 15.69 3.37
C ALA A 95 -3.99 15.24 2.97
N PRO A 96 -4.59 15.90 1.97
CA PRO A 96 -5.92 15.54 1.47
C PRO A 96 -5.89 14.23 0.68
N PHE A 97 -7.01 13.50 0.65
CA PHE A 97 -7.20 12.28 -0.15
C PHE A 97 -6.87 12.50 -1.63
N THR A 98 -7.14 13.69 -2.15
CA THR A 98 -6.84 14.09 -3.52
C THR A 98 -5.34 14.10 -3.84
N ALA A 99 -4.46 14.14 -2.84
CA ALA A 99 -3.02 14.13 -3.03
C ALA A 99 -2.41 12.72 -2.99
N ALA A 100 -3.14 11.69 -2.54
CA ALA A 100 -2.63 10.33 -2.52
C ALA A 100 -2.49 9.79 -3.95
N ALA A 101 -1.27 9.36 -4.32
CA ALA A 101 -1.00 8.76 -5.62
C ALA A 101 -0.84 7.24 -5.53
N VAL A 102 -0.10 6.79 -4.52
CA VAL A 102 0.18 5.38 -4.28
C VAL A 102 -0.12 5.06 -2.84
N ILE A 103 -0.94 4.04 -2.61
CA ILE A 103 -1.17 3.48 -1.28
C ILE A 103 -0.68 2.05 -1.32
N GLU A 104 0.20 1.66 -0.41
CA GLU A 104 0.75 0.31 -0.33
C GLU A 104 0.41 -0.28 1.03
N LEU A 105 -0.26 -1.42 1.01
CA LEU A 105 -0.55 -2.24 2.17
C LEU A 105 0.35 -3.48 2.12
N THR A 106 1.42 -3.44 2.91
CA THR A 106 2.35 -4.55 3.07
C THR A 106 1.93 -5.41 4.25
N MET A 107 1.78 -6.71 4.04
CA MET A 107 1.43 -7.70 5.06
C MET A 107 2.50 -8.78 5.14
N ILE A 108 3.15 -8.94 6.30
CA ILE A 108 4.28 -9.87 6.50
C ILE A 108 4.11 -10.56 7.86
N LEU A 109 3.81 -11.86 7.87
CA LEU A 109 3.68 -12.75 9.05
C LEU A 109 3.11 -12.12 10.35
N LEU A 110 3.91 -11.34 11.09
CA LEU A 110 3.56 -10.72 12.38
C LEU A 110 3.32 -9.20 12.32
N GLY A 111 3.65 -8.55 11.21
CA GLY A 111 3.50 -7.10 11.06
C GLY A 111 3.12 -6.68 9.65
N GLY A 112 2.68 -5.44 9.54
CA GLY A 112 2.38 -4.82 8.27
C GLY A 112 2.75 -3.36 8.28
N GLN A 113 2.52 -2.73 7.14
CA GLN A 113 2.68 -1.30 6.96
C GLN A 113 1.67 -0.79 5.94
N LEU A 114 0.99 0.30 6.29
CA LEU A 114 0.26 1.14 5.37
C LEU A 114 1.16 2.30 5.00
N ARG A 115 1.45 2.47 3.71
CA ARG A 115 2.32 3.53 3.19
C ARG A 115 1.57 4.33 2.14
N ILE A 116 1.57 5.66 2.26
CA ILE A 116 0.93 6.57 1.33
C ILE A 116 2.00 7.46 0.75
N GLU A 117 2.19 7.39 -0.57
CA GLU A 117 2.97 8.36 -1.33
C GLU A 117 2.02 9.38 -1.95
N SER A 118 2.37 10.66 -1.77
CA SER A 118 1.55 11.78 -2.23
C SER A 118 2.24 12.55 -3.36
N VAL A 119 1.44 13.26 -4.14
CA VAL A 119 1.88 14.18 -5.19
C VAL A 119 1.57 15.64 -4.81
N GLY A 120 1.93 16.59 -5.66
CA GLY A 120 1.67 18.02 -5.43
C GLY A 120 2.48 18.64 -4.28
N GLY A 121 3.56 18.00 -3.83
CA GLY A 121 4.36 18.47 -2.68
C GLY A 121 3.72 18.17 -1.32
N ALA A 122 2.59 17.46 -1.30
CA ALA A 122 1.96 17.00 -0.07
C ALA A 122 2.81 15.93 0.63
N ALA A 123 2.71 15.86 1.95
CA ALA A 123 3.47 14.91 2.75
C ALA A 123 2.87 13.50 2.63
N GLY A 124 3.71 12.53 2.30
CA GLY A 124 3.37 11.11 2.45
C GLY A 124 3.39 10.66 3.90
N CYS A 125 3.00 9.41 4.15
CA CYS A 125 3.08 8.81 5.47
C CYS A 125 3.32 7.30 5.42
N ALA A 126 3.78 6.74 6.53
CA ALA A 126 3.92 5.29 6.69
C ALA A 126 3.61 4.90 8.13
N VAL A 127 2.68 3.96 8.30
CA VAL A 127 2.22 3.48 9.60
C VAL A 127 2.47 1.98 9.68
N GLY A 128 3.31 1.57 10.62
CA GLY A 128 3.49 0.16 10.93
C GLY A 128 2.36 -0.35 11.82
N PHE A 129 2.00 -1.63 11.69
CA PHE A 129 1.00 -2.26 12.54
C PHE A 129 1.27 -3.74 12.77
N ASN A 130 0.60 -4.32 13.77
CA ASN A 130 0.55 -5.77 13.97
C ASN A 130 -0.55 -6.38 13.09
N MET A 131 -0.33 -7.57 12.52
CA MET A 131 -1.31 -8.23 11.65
C MET A 131 -2.68 -8.48 12.29
N VAL A 132 -2.78 -8.55 13.63
CA VAL A 132 -4.07 -8.64 14.34
C VAL A 132 -4.95 -7.41 14.08
N SER A 133 -4.35 -6.25 13.82
CA SER A 133 -5.05 -4.99 13.56
C SER A 133 -5.29 -4.71 12.07
N ILE A 134 -5.06 -5.68 11.18
CA ILE A 134 -5.13 -5.47 9.72
C ILE A 134 -6.46 -4.88 9.26
N ASP A 135 -7.57 -5.26 9.90
CA ASP A 135 -8.90 -4.82 9.49
C ASP A 135 -9.12 -3.33 9.71
N LEU A 136 -8.52 -2.73 10.76
CA LEU A 136 -8.51 -1.27 10.95
C LEU A 136 -7.80 -0.55 9.81
N PHE A 137 -6.70 -1.12 9.31
CA PHE A 137 -5.95 -0.52 8.19
C PHE A 137 -6.62 -0.76 6.84
N ARG A 138 -7.40 -1.83 6.69
CA ARG A 138 -8.28 -2.03 5.54
C ARG A 138 -9.44 -1.04 5.53
N GLU A 139 -10.03 -0.77 6.69
CA GLU A 139 -11.05 0.27 6.82
C GLU A 139 -10.48 1.65 6.51
N ALA A 140 -9.30 1.96 7.02
CA ALA A 140 -8.59 3.18 6.70
C ALA A 140 -8.33 3.33 5.20
N LEU A 141 -7.84 2.26 4.55
CA LEU A 141 -7.66 2.21 3.11
C LEU A 141 -8.98 2.46 2.37
N PHE A 142 -10.07 1.82 2.78
CA PHE A 142 -11.40 2.02 2.18
C PHE A 142 -11.82 3.48 2.24
N LEU A 143 -11.68 4.13 3.40
CA LEU A 143 -12.04 5.55 3.58
C LEU A 143 -11.22 6.47 2.69
N ILE A 144 -9.90 6.24 2.61
CA ILE A 144 -9.01 7.03 1.73
C ILE A 144 -9.41 6.84 0.25
N LEU A 145 -9.60 5.60 -0.19
CA LEU A 145 -9.98 5.30 -1.58
C LEU A 145 -11.36 5.86 -1.94
N LYS A 146 -12.30 5.86 -0.98
CA LYS A 146 -13.65 6.40 -1.15
C LYS A 146 -13.65 7.94 -1.19
N GLY A 147 -12.80 8.57 -0.40
CA GLY A 147 -12.65 10.03 -0.36
C GLY A 147 -11.80 10.60 -1.50
N ALA A 148 -11.05 9.74 -2.22
CA ALA A 148 -10.32 10.15 -3.41
C ALA A 148 -11.29 10.52 -4.56
N PRO A 149 -10.92 11.48 -5.43
CA PRO A 149 -11.73 11.82 -6.59
C PRO A 149 -11.96 10.60 -7.50
N PRO A 150 -13.12 10.49 -8.14
CA PRO A 150 -13.35 9.42 -9.10
C PRO A 150 -12.40 9.59 -10.30
N PRO A 151 -11.86 8.48 -10.83
CA PRO A 151 -10.98 8.55 -11.99
C PRO A 151 -11.77 8.93 -13.25
N ARG A 152 -11.08 9.56 -14.20
CA ARG A 152 -11.60 9.84 -15.54
C ARG A 152 -10.56 9.42 -16.58
N PRO A 153 -10.91 8.60 -17.59
CA PRO A 153 -12.25 8.03 -17.85
C PRO A 153 -12.55 6.74 -17.04
N ALA A 154 -13.82 6.34 -17.05
CA ALA A 154 -14.28 5.11 -16.41
C ALA A 154 -13.93 3.91 -17.31
N VAL A 155 -13.34 2.86 -16.74
CA VAL A 155 -13.03 1.64 -17.50
C VAL A 155 -14.31 0.82 -17.65
N PRO A 156 -14.67 0.38 -18.87
CA PRO A 156 -15.84 -0.45 -19.08
C PRO A 156 -15.72 -1.75 -18.30
N LEU A 157 -16.87 -2.27 -17.84
CA LEU A 157 -16.90 -3.59 -17.21
C LEU A 157 -16.60 -4.65 -18.28
N ARG A 158 -15.61 -5.49 -18.03
CA ARG A 158 -15.30 -6.63 -18.89
C ARG A 158 -16.35 -7.74 -18.68
N ASP A 159 -16.99 -8.17 -19.77
CA ASP A 159 -18.10 -9.13 -19.73
C ASP A 159 -17.75 -10.49 -19.10
N ASP A 160 -16.51 -10.95 -19.25
CA ASP A 160 -16.02 -12.25 -18.74
C ASP A 160 -15.25 -12.12 -17.42
N ILE A 161 -15.37 -11.01 -16.68
CA ILE A 161 -14.55 -10.74 -15.49
C ILE A 161 -14.68 -11.81 -14.40
N GLU A 162 -15.88 -12.34 -14.18
CA GLU A 162 -16.12 -13.41 -13.21
C GLU A 162 -15.42 -14.72 -13.63
N THR A 163 -15.44 -15.02 -14.93
CA THR A 163 -14.76 -16.19 -15.49
C THR A 163 -13.24 -16.06 -15.35
N GLU A 164 -12.69 -14.87 -15.60
CA GLU A 164 -11.26 -14.61 -15.45
C GLU A 164 -10.84 -14.66 -13.98
N GLN A 165 -11.65 -14.15 -13.05
CA GLN A 165 -11.42 -14.28 -11.62
C GLN A 165 -11.43 -15.77 -11.19
N ALA A 166 -12.30 -16.59 -11.77
CA ALA A 166 -12.36 -18.03 -11.53
C ALA A 166 -11.17 -18.79 -12.11
N ARG A 167 -10.40 -18.21 -13.05
CA ARG A 167 -9.14 -18.78 -13.58
C ARG A 167 -7.92 -18.46 -12.73
N LEU A 168 -8.01 -17.48 -11.82
CA LEU A 168 -6.94 -17.16 -10.89
C LEU A 168 -6.60 -18.36 -10.01
N THR A 169 -5.32 -18.50 -9.67
CA THR A 169 -4.88 -19.41 -8.61
C THR A 169 -5.61 -19.07 -7.31
N PHE A 170 -5.85 -20.08 -6.47
CA PHE A 170 -6.52 -19.90 -5.18
C PHE A 170 -5.93 -18.73 -4.39
N LYS A 171 -4.60 -18.65 -4.34
CA LYS A 171 -3.85 -17.56 -3.68
C LYS A 171 -4.25 -16.17 -4.17
N PHE A 172 -4.25 -15.94 -5.48
CA PHE A 172 -4.59 -14.61 -6.02
C PHE A 172 -6.08 -14.33 -5.97
N ARG A 173 -6.93 -15.36 -6.10
CA ARG A 173 -8.38 -15.20 -5.91
C ARG A 173 -8.70 -14.72 -4.51
N THR A 174 -8.16 -15.38 -3.48
CA THR A 174 -8.35 -14.99 -2.08
C THR A 174 -7.74 -13.62 -1.80
N ALA A 175 -6.53 -13.35 -2.32
CA ALA A 175 -5.93 -12.02 -2.15
C ALA A 175 -6.77 -10.92 -2.81
N LEU A 176 -7.33 -11.15 -4.00
CA LEU A 176 -8.18 -10.18 -4.67
C LEU A 176 -9.44 -9.87 -3.85
N GLN A 177 -10.09 -10.91 -3.31
CA GLN A 177 -11.24 -10.77 -2.41
C GLN A 177 -10.90 -10.02 -1.11
N GLU A 178 -9.70 -10.23 -0.58
CA GLU A 178 -9.22 -9.59 0.66
C GLU A 178 -8.75 -8.13 0.48
N GLN A 179 -8.38 -7.75 -0.75
CA GLN A 179 -7.69 -6.48 -1.02
C GLN A 179 -8.57 -5.48 -1.79
N ILE A 180 -9.52 -5.94 -2.60
CA ILE A 180 -10.51 -5.04 -3.18
C ILE A 180 -11.53 -4.69 -2.09
N PRO A 181 -11.65 -3.42 -1.67
CA PRO A 181 -12.59 -3.05 -0.64
C PRO A 181 -14.04 -3.27 -1.11
N THR A 182 -14.92 -3.63 -0.17
CA THR A 182 -16.35 -3.80 -0.46
C THR A 182 -16.93 -2.52 -1.07
N GLY A 183 -17.71 -2.67 -2.14
CA GLY A 183 -18.33 -1.54 -2.86
C GLY A 183 -17.53 -1.02 -4.05
N PHE A 184 -16.29 -1.48 -4.24
CA PHE A 184 -15.47 -1.15 -5.40
C PHE A 184 -15.64 -2.23 -6.46
N ALA A 185 -16.16 -1.86 -7.63
CA ALA A 185 -16.41 -2.82 -8.70
C ALA A 185 -15.11 -3.18 -9.43
N LEU A 186 -14.77 -4.46 -9.47
CA LEU A 186 -13.71 -5.00 -10.31
C LEU A 186 -14.15 -4.91 -11.79
N ARG A 187 -13.38 -4.18 -12.60
CA ARG A 187 -13.68 -3.89 -14.01
C ARG A 187 -12.92 -4.79 -14.97
N ASP A 188 -11.65 -5.04 -14.67
CA ASP A 188 -10.78 -5.91 -15.47
C ASP A 188 -9.64 -6.43 -14.59
N LEU A 189 -8.96 -7.49 -15.03
CA LEU A 189 -7.77 -8.02 -14.38
C LEU A 189 -6.86 -8.77 -15.34
N TYR A 190 -5.61 -8.87 -14.94
CA TYR A 190 -4.63 -9.73 -15.57
C TYR A 190 -3.70 -10.32 -14.52
N SER A 191 -3.52 -11.64 -14.54
CA SER A 191 -2.55 -12.31 -13.67
C SER A 191 -1.41 -12.90 -14.45
N TRP A 192 -0.22 -12.87 -13.88
CA TRP A 192 0.95 -13.54 -14.41
C TRP A 192 1.53 -14.51 -13.37
N SER A 193 2.05 -15.62 -13.86
CA SER A 193 2.69 -16.63 -13.03
C SER A 193 4.20 -16.44 -13.01
N SER A 194 4.82 -16.74 -11.87
CA SER A 194 6.27 -16.78 -11.76
C SER A 194 6.80 -17.95 -12.60
N GLU A 195 7.60 -17.67 -13.61
CA GLU A 195 8.26 -18.70 -14.41
C GLU A 195 9.45 -19.27 -13.62
N VAL A 196 9.28 -20.48 -13.08
CA VAL A 196 10.39 -21.30 -12.55
C VAL A 196 10.43 -22.56 -13.39
N SER A 197 11.56 -22.82 -14.06
CA SER A 197 11.73 -24.10 -14.76
C SER A 197 11.61 -25.26 -13.76
N PRO A 198 11.04 -26.42 -14.14
CA PRO A 198 10.94 -27.57 -13.24
C PRO A 198 12.30 -27.96 -12.62
N PHE A 199 13.38 -27.81 -13.39
CA PHE A 199 14.74 -28.03 -12.91
C PHE A 199 15.20 -26.96 -11.90
N ALA A 200 14.88 -25.70 -12.13
CA ALA A 200 15.13 -24.61 -11.17
C ALA A 200 14.34 -24.82 -9.87
N ARG A 201 13.12 -25.38 -9.92
CA ARG A 201 12.35 -25.77 -8.72
C ARG A 201 13.07 -26.86 -7.93
N LEU A 202 13.62 -27.88 -8.60
CA LEU A 202 14.41 -28.95 -7.96
C LEU A 202 15.67 -28.42 -7.27
N LEU A 203 16.27 -27.36 -7.81
CA LEU A 203 17.45 -26.71 -7.25
C LEU A 203 17.13 -25.59 -6.23
N PHE A 204 15.88 -25.46 -5.80
CA PHE A 204 15.41 -24.37 -4.93
C PHE A 204 15.79 -22.97 -5.45
N MET A 205 15.95 -22.83 -6.77
CA MET A 205 16.25 -21.56 -7.40
C MET A 205 15.00 -20.70 -7.40
N LYS A 206 15.15 -19.46 -6.93
CA LYS A 206 14.03 -18.51 -6.83
C LYS A 206 13.68 -17.95 -8.22
N PRO A 207 12.39 -17.71 -8.53
CA PRO A 207 11.97 -17.10 -9.79
C PRO A 207 12.60 -15.74 -10.02
N ALA A 208 12.72 -15.37 -11.30
CA ALA A 208 13.22 -14.08 -11.73
C ALA A 208 12.22 -12.96 -11.37
N ALA A 209 10.97 -13.04 -11.85
CA ALA A 209 9.87 -12.17 -11.46
C ALA A 209 8.90 -12.83 -10.46
N PRO A 210 8.36 -12.08 -9.48
CA PRO A 210 7.29 -12.58 -8.63
C PRO A 210 6.03 -12.83 -9.46
N ALA A 211 5.22 -13.80 -9.04
CA ALA A 211 3.85 -13.90 -9.54
C ALA A 211 3.03 -12.70 -9.06
N GLY A 212 2.02 -12.32 -9.82
CA GLY A 212 1.16 -11.22 -9.44
C GLY A 212 -0.14 -11.16 -10.21
N VAL A 213 -1.00 -10.27 -9.75
CA VAL A 213 -2.23 -9.87 -10.43
C VAL A 213 -2.32 -8.35 -10.40
N VAL A 214 -2.70 -7.77 -11.53
CA VAL A 214 -3.15 -6.40 -11.62
C VAL A 214 -4.66 -6.43 -11.84
N ALA A 215 -5.38 -5.63 -11.07
CA ALA A 215 -6.82 -5.51 -11.11
C ALA A 215 -7.19 -4.04 -11.26
N VAL A 216 -8.15 -3.78 -12.12
CA VAL A 216 -8.69 -2.44 -12.38
C VAL A 216 -10.01 -2.35 -11.65
N THR A 217 -10.16 -1.36 -10.77
CA THR A 217 -11.45 -1.01 -10.18
C THR A 217 -12.00 0.28 -10.78
N ASP A 218 -13.20 0.62 -10.35
CA ASP A 218 -13.81 1.93 -10.58
C ASP A 218 -13.02 3.12 -10.02
N THR A 219 -12.08 2.93 -9.09
CA THR A 219 -11.31 4.02 -8.47
C THR A 219 -9.80 3.92 -8.64
N CYS A 220 -9.24 2.72 -8.71
CA CYS A 220 -7.79 2.51 -8.64
C CYS A 220 -7.32 1.34 -9.50
N LEU A 221 -6.01 1.26 -9.70
CA LEU A 221 -5.34 0.01 -10.11
C LEU A 221 -4.82 -0.65 -8.84
N CYS A 222 -5.27 -1.86 -8.55
CA CYS A 222 -4.74 -2.68 -7.47
C CYS A 222 -3.74 -3.70 -8.05
N VAL A 223 -2.49 -3.63 -7.60
CA VAL A 223 -1.45 -4.59 -7.95
C VAL A 223 -1.13 -5.43 -6.71
N ILE A 224 -1.36 -6.74 -6.81
CA ILE A 224 -1.05 -7.69 -5.76
C ILE A 224 0.11 -8.55 -6.25
N THR A 225 1.24 -8.47 -5.57
CA THR A 225 2.45 -9.24 -5.93
C THR A 225 2.99 -10.01 -4.74
N ASP A 226 3.64 -11.12 -5.06
CA ASP A 226 4.55 -11.73 -4.10
C ASP A 226 5.76 -10.83 -3.84
N PRO A 227 6.30 -10.81 -2.61
CA PRO A 227 7.51 -10.07 -2.32
C PRO A 227 8.64 -10.59 -3.20
N PRO A 228 9.42 -9.71 -3.84
CA PRO A 228 10.48 -10.12 -4.74
C PRO A 228 11.53 -10.95 -3.99
N ALA A 229 11.87 -12.10 -4.57
CA ALA A 229 12.91 -12.98 -4.05
C ALA A 229 14.28 -12.26 -4.00
N GLY A 230 14.93 -12.25 -2.83
CA GLY A 230 16.35 -11.88 -2.73
C GLY A 230 16.67 -10.42 -2.38
N LYS A 231 15.68 -9.56 -2.12
CA LYS A 231 15.94 -8.27 -1.42
C LYS A 231 16.15 -8.42 0.09
N GLU A 232 16.31 -9.65 0.59
CA GLU A 232 16.72 -9.96 1.98
C GLU A 232 18.03 -9.27 2.40
N LYS A 233 18.93 -8.95 1.45
CA LYS A 233 20.21 -8.27 1.73
C LYS A 233 20.11 -6.74 1.80
N GLN A 234 19.15 -6.11 1.11
CA GLN A 234 18.93 -4.65 1.18
C GLN A 234 17.79 -4.26 2.15
N GLN A 235 16.90 -5.20 2.47
CA GLN A 235 15.86 -5.07 3.49
C GLN A 235 16.07 -6.18 4.52
N LYS A 236 17.11 -6.03 5.35
CA LYS A 236 17.37 -6.96 6.47
C LYS A 236 16.11 -7.05 7.34
N GLY A 237 15.46 -8.22 7.33
CA GLY A 237 14.40 -8.56 8.28
C GLY A 237 12.98 -8.69 7.72
N LYS A 238 12.77 -8.59 6.41
CA LYS A 238 11.46 -8.95 5.84
C LYS A 238 11.39 -10.46 5.57
N SER A 239 10.43 -11.14 6.20
CA SER A 239 10.14 -12.56 5.97
C SER A 239 9.82 -12.81 4.49
N PRO A 240 10.23 -13.95 3.90
CA PRO A 240 9.85 -14.35 2.54
C PRO A 240 8.34 -14.60 2.38
N HIS A 241 7.60 -14.60 3.49
CA HIS A 241 6.14 -14.74 3.51
C HIS A 241 5.49 -13.38 3.72
N GLY A 242 5.03 -12.79 2.62
CA GLY A 242 4.21 -11.58 2.67
C GLY A 242 3.36 -11.43 1.41
N LYS A 243 2.38 -10.53 1.48
CA LYS A 243 1.63 -10.03 0.32
C LYS A 243 1.80 -8.52 0.30
N ILE A 244 2.01 -7.94 -0.87
CA ILE A 244 2.02 -6.49 -1.06
C ILE A 244 0.88 -6.16 -2.00
N ALA A 245 -0.07 -5.36 -1.52
CA ALA A 245 -1.11 -4.76 -2.34
C ALA A 245 -0.79 -3.28 -2.53
N THR A 246 -0.66 -2.86 -3.78
CA THR A 246 -0.37 -1.47 -4.16
C THR A 246 -1.55 -0.92 -4.94
N TYR A 247 -2.14 0.15 -4.44
CA TYR A 247 -3.27 0.85 -5.02
C TYR A 247 -2.75 2.13 -5.68
N LEU A 248 -2.94 2.23 -6.99
CA LEU A 248 -2.58 3.41 -7.78
C LEU A 248 -3.84 4.19 -8.06
N LEU A 249 -3.92 5.41 -7.54
CA LEU A 249 -5.09 6.24 -7.69
C LEU A 249 -5.12 6.86 -9.09
N ARG A 250 -6.15 6.48 -9.87
CA ARG A 250 -6.26 6.75 -11.31
C ARG A 250 -6.74 8.17 -11.63
N HIS A 251 -7.19 8.94 -10.64
CA HIS A 251 -7.51 10.36 -10.84
C HIS A 251 -6.24 11.20 -11.05
N HIS A 252 -5.07 10.65 -10.72
CA HIS A 252 -3.80 11.19 -11.16
C HIS A 252 -3.43 10.66 -12.55
N GLY A 253 -2.82 11.50 -13.37
CA GLY A 253 -2.23 11.05 -14.63
C GLY A 253 -1.08 10.07 -14.37
N ILE A 254 -1.29 8.80 -14.73
CA ILE A 254 -0.27 7.75 -14.63
C ILE A 254 0.34 7.53 -16.01
N THR A 255 1.65 7.72 -16.11
CA THR A 255 2.41 7.44 -17.34
C THR A 255 3.03 6.06 -17.25
N LEU A 256 2.67 5.18 -18.19
CA LEU A 256 3.38 3.91 -18.38
C LEU A 256 4.63 4.16 -19.23
N HIS A 257 5.80 3.93 -18.66
CA HIS A 257 7.04 3.95 -19.42
C HIS A 257 7.24 2.63 -20.19
N ALA A 258 7.95 2.73 -21.31
CA ALA A 258 8.26 1.60 -22.16
C ALA A 258 8.88 0.45 -21.35
N PRO A 259 8.45 -0.81 -21.61
CA PRO A 259 8.98 -1.95 -20.89
C PRO A 259 10.50 -2.07 -21.10
N ALA A 260 11.25 -2.11 -20.01
CA ALA A 260 12.70 -2.27 -20.06
C ALA A 260 13.07 -3.73 -19.72
N PRO A 261 13.97 -4.37 -20.49
CA PRO A 261 14.46 -5.69 -20.13
C PRO A 261 15.19 -5.62 -18.77
N ALA A 262 14.91 -6.60 -17.91
CA ALA A 262 15.65 -6.85 -16.68
C ALA A 262 16.53 -8.11 -16.81
N ASN A 263 17.35 -8.35 -15.79
CA ASN A 263 18.11 -9.59 -15.69
C ASN A 263 17.16 -10.80 -15.69
N LYS A 264 17.59 -11.91 -16.31
CA LYS A 264 16.93 -13.24 -16.23
C LYS A 264 15.57 -13.39 -16.92
N GLY A 265 15.29 -12.62 -17.99
CA GLY A 265 14.09 -12.82 -18.81
C GLY A 265 12.84 -12.11 -18.27
N ASP A 266 13.03 -11.16 -17.35
CA ASP A 266 11.97 -10.31 -16.83
C ASP A 266 11.89 -8.99 -17.59
N VAL A 267 10.74 -8.35 -17.46
CA VAL A 267 10.49 -6.99 -17.93
C VAL A 267 10.07 -6.14 -16.74
N VAL A 268 10.62 -4.92 -16.71
CA VAL A 268 10.31 -3.90 -15.72
C VAL A 268 9.36 -2.91 -16.36
N LEU A 269 8.16 -2.80 -15.79
CA LEU A 269 7.19 -1.76 -16.12
C LEU A 269 7.27 -0.67 -15.06
N ARG A 270 7.40 0.59 -15.48
CA ARG A 270 7.44 1.75 -14.59
C ARG A 270 6.21 2.59 -14.80
N LEU A 271 5.44 2.77 -13.74
CA LEU A 271 4.26 3.62 -13.68
C LEU A 271 4.66 4.88 -12.91
N ALA A 272 4.75 6.00 -13.61
CA ALA A 272 5.17 7.28 -13.04
C ALA A 272 3.98 8.21 -12.88
N PHE A 273 4.01 8.96 -11.79
CA PHE A 273 3.16 10.12 -11.56
C PHE A 273 4.02 11.37 -11.78
N GLY A 274 3.43 12.47 -12.27
CA GLY A 274 4.16 13.65 -12.77
C GLY A 274 5.24 14.27 -11.85
N ASN A 275 5.28 13.92 -10.57
CA ASN A 275 6.17 14.49 -9.57
C ASN A 275 7.24 13.51 -9.05
N GLY A 276 7.61 12.48 -9.83
CA GLY A 276 8.71 11.57 -9.52
C GLY A 276 8.36 10.37 -8.64
N VAL A 277 7.10 10.27 -8.18
CA VAL A 277 6.57 9.02 -7.61
C VAL A 277 6.51 7.98 -8.72
N CYS A 278 7.11 6.81 -8.50
CA CYS A 278 7.20 5.75 -9.49
C CYS A 278 6.98 4.38 -8.84
N VAL A 279 6.03 3.63 -9.38
CA VAL A 279 5.83 2.22 -9.04
C VAL A 279 6.48 1.35 -10.09
N THR A 280 7.21 0.34 -9.63
CA THR A 280 7.93 -0.60 -10.49
C THR A 280 7.27 -1.98 -10.39
N LEU A 281 6.77 -2.48 -11.52
CA LEU A 281 6.21 -3.81 -11.64
C LEU A 281 7.19 -4.72 -12.37
N HIS A 282 7.33 -5.94 -11.87
CA HIS A 282 8.15 -6.98 -12.48
C HIS A 282 7.24 -8.08 -13.01
N ALA A 283 7.35 -8.37 -14.31
CA ALA A 283 6.61 -9.45 -14.96
C ALA A 283 7.55 -10.26 -15.88
N PRO A 284 7.31 -11.56 -16.07
CA PRO A 284 8.04 -12.35 -17.07
C PRO A 284 7.85 -11.76 -18.47
N ALA A 285 8.90 -11.70 -19.29
CA ALA A 285 8.85 -11.06 -20.60
C ALA A 285 7.74 -11.59 -21.51
N ARG A 286 7.45 -12.90 -21.43
CA ARG A 286 6.40 -13.58 -22.21
C ARG A 286 4.98 -13.16 -21.80
N GLN A 287 4.80 -12.71 -20.57
CA GLN A 287 3.51 -12.33 -19.99
C GLN A 287 3.36 -10.80 -19.86
N ALA A 288 4.45 -10.04 -20.04
CA ALA A 288 4.46 -8.58 -19.94
C ALA A 288 3.50 -7.90 -20.93
N GLY A 289 3.29 -8.48 -22.12
CA GLY A 289 2.37 -7.94 -23.12
C GLY A 289 0.93 -7.82 -22.61
N GLY A 290 0.45 -8.80 -21.84
CA GLY A 290 -0.90 -8.76 -21.27
C GLY A 290 -1.02 -7.72 -20.15
N VAL A 291 0.01 -7.60 -19.31
CA VAL A 291 0.08 -6.55 -18.26
C VAL A 291 0.06 -5.17 -18.91
N VAL A 292 0.86 -4.95 -19.96
CA VAL A 292 0.90 -3.69 -20.70
C VAL A 292 -0.44 -3.38 -21.37
N ALA A 293 -1.07 -4.36 -22.03
CA ALA A 293 -2.36 -4.17 -22.69
C ALA A 293 -3.44 -3.71 -21.69
N LEU A 294 -3.52 -4.35 -20.53
CA LEU A 294 -4.45 -3.96 -19.47
C LEU A 294 -4.15 -2.54 -18.94
N LEU A 295 -2.88 -2.24 -18.66
CA LEU A 295 -2.49 -0.92 -18.16
C LEU A 295 -2.79 0.18 -19.19
N MET A 296 -2.51 -0.06 -20.47
CA MET A 296 -2.81 0.90 -21.54
C MET A 296 -4.32 1.13 -21.67
N SER A 297 -5.13 0.07 -21.58
CA SER A 297 -6.60 0.18 -21.55
C SER A 297 -7.07 1.01 -20.36
N ALA A 298 -6.56 0.73 -19.16
CA ALA A 298 -7.02 1.38 -17.94
C ALA A 298 -6.51 2.82 -17.74
N LEU A 299 -5.44 3.20 -18.44
CA LEU A 299 -4.81 4.52 -18.36
C LEU A 299 -5.10 5.40 -19.58
N SER A 300 -5.73 4.86 -20.62
CA SER A 300 -6.08 5.64 -21.80
C SER A 300 -7.12 6.70 -21.45
N PRO A 301 -6.96 7.96 -21.88
CA PRO A 301 -7.96 9.01 -21.71
C PRO A 301 -9.24 8.76 -22.53
N ASP A 302 -9.19 7.83 -23.49
CA ASP A 302 -10.27 7.51 -24.43
C ASP A 302 -10.97 6.16 -24.14
N ALA A 303 -10.66 5.49 -23.03
CA ALA A 303 -11.24 4.20 -22.65
C ALA A 303 -12.64 4.32 -22.02
#